data_AF-E1Z6W9-F1
#
_entry.id   AF-E1Z6W9-F1
#
_cell.length_a   1.000
_cell.length_b   1.000
_cell.length_c   1.000
_cell.angle_alpha   90.00
_cell.angle_beta   90.00
_cell.angle_gamma   90.00
#
_symmetry.space_group_name_H-M   'P 1'
#
loop_
_entity.id
_entity.type
_entity.pdbx_description
1 polymer ?
#
loop_
_entity_poly.entity_id
_entity_poly.type
_entity_poly.pdbx_seq_one_letter_code
_entity_poly.pdbx_strand_id
1 'polypeptide(L)'
;MSRIEPDQYINDRYQAIEDRLQVVRKRLNRPLTFAEKVVYGHLDDPEGQEIKRGVSYLNLRPDRVAMQDATAQMAVLQFIASGLPQTAVPSTIHCDHLIE
;
A
#
# COMPACT_ATOMS: atom_id res chain seq x y z
N MET A 1 -13.64 4.99 -1.38
CA MET A 1 -12.87 3.77 -0.99
C MET A 1 -13.58 3.13 0.18
N SER A 2 -14.04 3.93 1.12
CA SER A 2 -15.11 3.57 2.05
C SER A 2 -16.13 4.73 2.14
N ARG A 3 -17.09 4.64 3.07
CA ARG A 3 -18.06 5.72 3.35
C ARG A 3 -17.41 6.96 4.00
N ILE A 4 -16.25 6.82 4.63
CA ILE A 4 -15.54 7.92 5.29
C ILE A 4 -14.49 8.60 4.38
N GLU A 5 -14.23 8.05 3.19
CA GLU A 5 -13.44 8.72 2.14
C GLU A 5 -14.23 8.75 0.81
N PRO A 6 -15.21 9.66 0.68
CA PRO A 6 -16.08 9.73 -0.50
C PRO A 6 -15.33 10.12 -1.78
N ASP A 7 -14.25 10.91 -1.65
CA ASP A 7 -13.48 11.44 -2.78
C ASP A 7 -12.35 10.50 -3.26
N GLN A 8 -12.25 9.30 -2.67
CA GLN A 8 -11.23 8.31 -3.04
C GLN A 8 -11.87 7.18 -3.84
N TYR A 9 -11.50 6.95 -5.09
CA TYR A 9 -12.18 5.97 -5.96
C TYR A 9 -11.39 4.66 -6.10
N ILE A 10 -12.09 3.52 -6.07
CA ILE A 10 -11.45 2.20 -6.20
C ILE A 10 -11.14 1.85 -7.65
N ASN A 11 -11.95 2.36 -8.59
CA ASN A 11 -11.79 2.06 -10.01
C ASN A 11 -10.46 2.58 -10.55
N ASP A 12 -10.02 3.77 -10.10
CA ASP A 12 -8.73 4.35 -10.47
C ASP A 12 -7.56 3.48 -9.99
N ARG A 13 -7.71 2.85 -8.81
CA ARG A 13 -6.71 1.91 -8.26
C ARG A 13 -6.68 0.63 -9.07
N TYR A 14 -7.83 0.06 -9.43
CA TYR A 14 -7.88 -1.14 -10.27
C TYR A 14 -7.30 -0.90 -11.66
N GLN A 15 -7.53 0.26 -12.26
CA GLN A 15 -6.90 0.62 -13.53
C GLN A 15 -5.37 0.67 -13.40
N ALA A 16 -4.86 1.39 -12.39
CA ALA A 16 -3.42 1.49 -12.15
C ALA A 16 -2.76 0.13 -11.83
N ILE A 17 -3.48 -0.75 -11.11
CA ILE A 17 -3.05 -2.13 -10.86
C ILE A 17 -2.92 -2.90 -12.18
N GLU A 18 -3.95 -2.86 -13.04
CA GLU A 18 -3.91 -3.58 -14.32
C GLU A 18 -2.78 -3.06 -15.21
N ASP A 19 -2.58 -1.74 -15.30
CA ASP A 19 -1.51 -1.13 -16.08
C ASP A 19 -0.12 -1.61 -15.63
N ARG A 20 0.14 -1.63 -14.31
CA ARG A 20 1.39 -2.17 -13.74
C ARG A 20 1.53 -3.66 -13.98
N LEU A 21 0.44 -4.42 -13.88
CA LEU A 21 0.47 -5.87 -14.13
C LEU A 21 0.75 -6.20 -15.58
N GLN A 22 0.33 -5.38 -16.55
CA GLN A 22 0.69 -5.56 -17.95
C GLN A 22 2.21 -5.46 -18.15
N VAL A 23 2.86 -4.50 -17.50
CA VAL A 23 4.33 -4.38 -17.50
C VAL A 23 4.99 -5.60 -16.86
N VAL A 24 4.56 -5.96 -15.65
CA VAL A 24 5.18 -7.06 -14.88
C VAL A 24 5.00 -8.41 -15.58
N ARG A 25 3.84 -8.68 -16.19
CA ARG A 25 3.59 -9.91 -16.96
C ARG A 25 4.54 -10.04 -18.15
N LYS A 26 4.79 -8.95 -18.88
CA LYS A 26 5.75 -8.92 -19.99
C LYS A 26 7.17 -9.18 -19.52
N ARG A 27 7.58 -8.62 -18.38
CA ARG A 27 8.93 -8.78 -17.80
C ARG A 27 9.20 -10.17 -17.27
N LEU A 28 8.25 -10.76 -16.54
CA LEU A 28 8.45 -12.05 -15.86
C LEU A 28 8.13 -13.26 -16.73
N ASN A 29 7.35 -13.08 -17.80
CA ASN A 29 6.97 -14.10 -18.78
C ASN A 29 6.52 -15.44 -18.16
N ARG A 30 5.71 -15.37 -17.10
CA ARG A 30 5.12 -16.53 -16.43
C ARG A 30 3.77 -16.17 -15.81
N PRO A 31 2.91 -17.16 -15.50
CA PRO A 31 1.71 -16.92 -14.71
C PRO A 31 2.04 -16.31 -13.34
N LEU A 32 1.18 -15.40 -12.89
CA LEU A 32 1.26 -14.76 -11.58
C LEU A 32 0.18 -15.34 -10.66
N THR A 33 0.55 -15.61 -9.41
CA THR A 33 -0.43 -15.96 -8.37
C THR A 33 -1.29 -14.73 -8.02
N PHE A 34 -2.40 -14.93 -7.30
CA PHE A 34 -3.21 -13.81 -6.85
C PHE A 34 -2.42 -12.83 -5.96
N ALA A 35 -1.66 -13.36 -5.00
CA ALA A 35 -0.80 -12.53 -4.14
C ALA A 35 0.22 -11.73 -4.95
N GLU A 36 0.83 -12.32 -5.98
CA GLU A 36 1.73 -11.60 -6.89
C GLU A 36 1.01 -10.52 -7.68
N LYS A 37 -0.22 -10.77 -8.14
CA LYS A 37 -1.00 -9.74 -8.84
C LYS A 37 -1.30 -8.56 -7.92
N VAL A 38 -1.67 -8.82 -6.66
CA VAL A 38 -1.91 -7.76 -5.69
C VAL A 38 -0.61 -7.03 -5.38
N VAL A 39 0.45 -7.72 -4.97
CA VAL A 39 1.72 -7.09 -4.57
C VAL A 39 2.37 -6.35 -5.74
N TYR A 40 2.54 -7.00 -6.90
CA TYR A 40 3.20 -6.36 -8.04
C TYR A 40 2.33 -5.28 -8.71
N GLY A 41 1.00 -5.35 -8.54
CA GLY A 41 0.08 -4.29 -8.94
C GLY A 41 0.23 -3.00 -8.13
N HIS A 42 0.96 -3.01 -7.02
CA HIS A 42 1.23 -1.83 -6.18
C HIS A 42 2.70 -1.40 -6.24
N LEU A 43 3.49 -1.87 -7.21
CA LEU A 43 4.85 -1.39 -7.41
C LEU A 43 4.88 0.11 -7.73
N ASP A 44 5.85 0.81 -7.14
CA ASP A 44 6.14 2.20 -7.47
C ASP A 44 6.72 2.33 -8.88
N ASP A 45 7.69 1.46 -9.20
CA ASP A 45 8.31 1.36 -10.52
C ASP A 45 8.18 -0.08 -11.08
N PRO A 46 7.11 -0.40 -11.83
CA PRO A 46 6.92 -1.73 -12.39
C PRO A 46 7.91 -2.09 -13.50
N GLU A 47 8.63 -1.11 -14.08
CA GLU A 47 9.59 -1.32 -15.18
C GLU A 47 11.00 -1.62 -14.67
N GLY A 48 11.47 -0.85 -13.70
CA GLY A 48 12.83 -0.94 -13.15
C GLY A 48 12.99 -1.81 -11.91
N GLN A 49 11.91 -2.08 -11.15
CA GLN A 49 12.00 -2.87 -9.92
C GLN A 49 12.54 -4.28 -10.18
N GLU A 50 13.58 -4.69 -9.44
CA GLU A 50 14.02 -6.09 -9.41
C GLU A 50 13.00 -6.94 -8.64
N ILE A 51 12.58 -8.06 -9.24
CA ILE A 51 11.58 -8.97 -8.66
C ILE A 51 12.16 -10.37 -8.54
N LYS A 52 12.80 -10.65 -7.40
CA LYS A 52 13.26 -11.99 -7.03
C LYS A 52 12.64 -12.40 -5.69
N ARG A 53 11.81 -13.45 -5.73
CA ARG A 53 11.10 -13.97 -4.54
C ARG A 53 12.11 -14.32 -3.43
N GLY A 54 11.84 -13.84 -2.22
CA GLY A 54 12.68 -14.10 -1.04
C GLY A 54 14.04 -13.39 -1.06
N VAL A 55 14.30 -12.51 -2.02
CA VAL A 55 15.59 -11.81 -2.15
C VAL A 55 15.42 -10.30 -2.30
N SER A 56 14.63 -9.86 -3.28
CA SER A 56 14.50 -8.42 -3.56
C SER A 56 13.57 -7.74 -2.55
N TYR A 57 13.93 -6.52 -2.14
CA TYR A 57 13.01 -5.60 -1.47
C TYR A 57 12.17 -4.88 -2.52
N LEU A 58 10.85 -4.88 -2.33
CA LEU A 58 9.91 -4.27 -3.27
C LEU A 58 9.50 -2.89 -2.77
N ASN A 59 9.64 -1.88 -3.62
CA ASN A 59 9.11 -0.55 -3.37
C ASN A 59 7.63 -0.52 -3.76
N LEU A 60 6.77 -0.38 -2.76
CA LEU A 60 5.32 -0.49 -2.91
C LEU A 60 4.63 0.83 -2.55
N ARG A 61 3.43 1.01 -3.10
CA ARG A 61 2.49 2.09 -2.78
C ARG A 61 1.22 1.50 -2.15
N PRO A 62 1.17 1.32 -0.81
CA PRO A 62 -0.05 0.91 -0.13
C PRO A 62 -1.18 1.93 -0.32
N ASP A 63 -2.41 1.45 -0.45
CA ASP A 63 -3.58 2.32 -0.66
C ASP A 63 -4.09 3.00 0.62
N ARG A 64 -3.82 2.41 1.79
CA ARG A 64 -4.19 2.95 3.11
C ARG A 64 -3.34 2.40 4.23
N VAL A 65 -3.39 3.08 5.37
CA VAL A 65 -2.75 2.66 6.63
C VAL A 65 -3.83 2.49 7.69
N ALA A 66 -3.74 1.43 8.49
CA ALA A 66 -4.58 1.25 9.67
C ALA A 66 -3.66 0.92 10.85
N MET A 67 -3.91 1.56 11.98
CA MET A 67 -3.18 1.34 13.23
C MET A 67 -4.18 1.03 14.34
N GLN A 68 -3.73 0.28 15.35
CA GLN A 68 -4.45 0.12 16.61
C GLN A 68 -3.83 1.03 17.68
N ASP A 69 -4.57 1.39 18.72
CA ASP A 69 -4.17 2.33 19.78
C ASP A 69 -2.85 1.99 20.49
N ALA A 70 -2.60 0.72 20.83
CA ALA A 70 -1.34 0.29 21.46
C ALA A 70 -0.07 0.49 20.59
N THR A 71 -0.19 0.62 19.27
CA THR A 71 0.93 0.81 18.31
C THR A 71 0.87 2.15 17.61
N ALA A 72 -0.31 2.76 17.50
CA ALA A 72 -0.53 4.05 16.88
C ALA A 72 0.19 5.17 17.61
N GLN A 73 0.30 5.09 18.95
CA GLN A 73 0.95 6.13 19.75
C GLN A 73 2.36 6.45 19.24
N MET A 74 3.21 5.43 19.08
CA MET A 74 4.59 5.63 18.63
C MET A 74 4.67 5.97 17.13
N ALA A 75 3.80 5.39 16.30
CA ALA A 75 3.72 5.71 14.89
C ALA A 75 3.37 7.19 14.65
N VAL A 76 2.40 7.73 15.40
CA VAL A 76 2.01 9.15 15.34
C VAL A 76 3.14 10.05 15.84
N LEU A 77 3.83 9.70 16.93
CA LEU A 77 4.98 10.47 17.42
C LEU A 77 6.10 10.56 16.36
N GLN A 78 6.41 9.45 15.70
CA GLN A 78 7.39 9.44 14.60
C GLN A 78 6.90 10.26 13.39
N PHE A 79 5.61 10.20 13.09
CA PHE A 79 5.02 11.03 12.03
C PHE A 79 5.11 12.52 12.36
N ILE A 80 4.85 12.93 13.60
CA ILE A 80 5.05 14.32 14.06
C ILE A 80 6.52 14.74 13.90
N ALA A 81 7.46 13.87 14.27
CA ALA A 81 8.89 14.14 14.12
C ALA A 81 9.34 14.30 12.66
N SER A 82 8.59 13.75 11.69
CA SER A 82 8.87 13.95 10.26
C SER A 82 8.59 15.38 9.77
N GLY A 83 7.81 16.17 10.53
CA GLY A 83 7.42 17.53 10.16
C GLY A 83 6.40 17.63 9.02
N LEU A 84 5.82 16.50 8.59
CA LEU A 84 4.78 16.49 7.55
C LEU A 84 3.44 17.01 8.10
N PRO A 85 2.69 17.83 7.33
CA PRO A 85 1.46 18.44 7.82
C PRO A 85 0.26 17.48 7.85
N GLN A 86 0.26 16.42 7.02
CA GLN A 86 -0.84 15.46 6.90
C GLN A 86 -0.38 14.14 6.28
N THR A 87 -1.14 13.06 6.51
CA THR A 87 -0.87 11.74 5.92
C THR A 87 -1.11 11.72 4.41
N ALA A 88 -0.29 10.96 3.68
CA ALA A 88 -0.36 10.90 2.22
C ALA A 88 -1.47 9.98 1.67
N VAL A 89 -1.92 9.02 2.46
CA VAL A 89 -2.99 8.07 2.12
C VAL A 89 -4.02 8.01 3.25
N PRO A 90 -5.26 7.55 3.00
CA PRO A 90 -6.25 7.33 4.04
C PRO A 90 -5.67 6.51 5.20
N SER A 91 -5.80 7.06 6.41
CA SER A 91 -5.20 6.50 7.62
C SER A 91 -6.25 6.44 8.73
N THR A 92 -6.38 5.30 9.42
CA THR A 92 -7.30 5.14 10.56
C THR A 92 -6.56 4.66 11.81
N ILE A 93 -7.04 5.08 12.98
CA ILE A 93 -6.63 4.55 14.29
C ILE A 93 -7.86 3.92 14.93
N HIS A 94 -7.74 2.67 15.36
CA HIS A 94 -8.77 1.93 16.08
C HIS A 94 -8.39 1.86 17.56
N CYS A 95 -9.28 2.31 18.45
CA CYS A 95 -9.05 2.32 19.90
C CYS A 95 -9.75 1.11 20.54
N ASP A 96 -9.09 -0.03 20.49
CA ASP A 96 -9.65 -1.33 20.85
C ASP A 96 -8.77 -2.18 21.78
N HIS A 97 -7.53 -1.75 22.11
CA HIS A 97 -6.64 -2.54 22.96
C HIS A 97 -6.48 -1.99 24.39
N LEU A 98 -6.76 -0.72 24.65
CA LEU A 98 -6.46 -0.09 25.95
C LEU A 98 -7.67 0.04 26.89
N ILE A 99 -8.83 -0.50 26.52
CA ILE A 99 -10.01 -0.59 27.38
C ILE A 99 -10.33 -2.07 27.61
N GLU A 100 -10.08 -2.53 28.84
CA GLU A 100 -10.50 -3.83 29.37
C GLU A 100 -11.72 -3.69 30.28
#